data_AF-A0AA36GJ87-F1
#
_entry.id   AF-A0AA36GJ87-F1
#
_cell.length_a   1.000
_cell.length_b   1.000
_cell.length_c   1.000
_cell.angle_alpha   90.00
_cell.angle_beta   90.00
_cell.angle_gamma   90.00
#
_symmetry.space_group_name_H-M   'P 1'
#
loop_
_entity.id
_entity.type
_entity.pdbx_description
1 polymer ?
#
loop_
_entity_poly.entity_id
_entity_poly.type
_entity_poly.pdbx_seq_one_letter_code
_entity_poly.pdbx_strand_id
1 'polypeptide(L)'
;MEGLYKKKLKATTVDSRTLQSKFVAKFTLNVNIVYIVLGIFAYESNFFLSKINSIARKAVSPYNIVGLNFKKHEERVSKMTISYDEDSPSLMWRWRGSLWKAVLKDLIAFYIAYYLILALQWYVLDEKQKEYFSGWIRWCEIGLQYIPLSFLLGFFVTVIVARWWEQFNYISWPDKMMMMVSACLPGKENLAIRQTIARWSSLQAAISWSEISLRTRKRFPEEIHFVESKLMTKKEYDLFKSVDGTHGRWFVPIMWTVNLIKKQYALGKIDSIQMDMLLQQLYSYRHGFFMLWIYDWVKIPLVYAQVVAIATYGYFVICLIGRQPKLDQNSMETEIAILFPIFTTFQMLFYLGWLKVGQVLMNPFGEDDDDFELNYVLDRNTFIARMMATEIADQCPSVGPPMEKFIPHTRASFRIQDVIPKPHLDPNKLTEEEKKLILPEDIKEIERLLEHKKGHIQRFGGLIRALHEAKGSVKENGDIEEQ
;
A
#
# COMPACT_ATOMS: atom_id res chain seq x y z
N MET A 1 18.18 57.90 51.75
CA MET A 1 18.71 57.24 50.53
C MET A 1 18.98 55.75 50.74
N GLU A 2 19.45 55.27 51.91
CA GLU A 2 19.64 53.82 52.17
C GLU A 2 18.34 53.01 52.37
N GLY A 3 17.25 53.62 52.84
CA GLY A 3 15.97 52.91 53.08
C GLY A 3 15.21 52.51 51.81
N LEU A 4 15.42 53.23 50.69
CA LEU A 4 14.80 52.94 49.39
C LEU A 4 15.56 51.86 48.61
N TYR A 5 16.87 51.72 48.85
CA TYR A 5 17.70 50.67 48.24
C TYR A 5 17.39 49.29 48.85
N LYS A 6 17.17 49.20 50.16
CA LYS A 6 16.75 47.94 50.83
C LYS A 6 15.33 47.49 50.47
N LYS A 7 14.44 48.41 50.09
CA LYS A 7 13.06 48.07 49.65
C LYS A 7 13.02 47.58 48.20
N LYS A 8 13.94 48.04 47.33
CA LYS A 8 14.07 47.56 45.94
C LYS A 8 14.75 46.18 45.83
N LEU A 9 15.71 45.86 46.72
CA LEU A 9 16.32 44.53 46.79
C LEU A 9 15.40 43.43 47.36
N LYS A 10 14.35 43.78 48.10
CA LYS A 10 13.34 42.81 48.58
C LYS A 10 12.22 42.52 47.57
N ALA A 11 12.12 43.28 46.49
CA ALA A 11 11.08 43.13 45.47
C ALA A 11 11.54 42.38 44.20
N THR A 12 12.84 42.08 44.07
CA THR A 12 13.43 41.40 42.89
C THR A 12 13.83 39.96 43.14
N THR A 13 13.70 39.45 44.36
CA THR A 13 13.75 38.01 44.62
C THR A 13 12.36 37.43 44.41
N VAL A 14 12.00 37.16 43.15
CA VAL A 14 10.96 36.15 42.87
C VAL A 14 11.45 34.87 43.54
N ASP A 15 10.76 34.49 44.60
CA ASP A 15 11.17 33.45 45.53
C ASP A 15 11.34 32.13 44.77
N SER A 16 12.59 31.70 44.62
CA SER A 16 12.97 30.50 43.84
C SER A 16 12.26 29.24 44.34
N ARG A 17 11.84 29.24 45.62
CA ARG A 17 11.01 28.20 46.23
C ARG A 17 9.58 28.18 45.72
N THR A 18 8.98 29.33 45.39
CA THR A 18 7.63 29.39 44.79
C THR A 18 7.65 29.04 43.31
N LEU A 19 8.75 29.31 42.60
CA LEU A 19 8.94 28.83 41.23
C LEU A 19 9.19 27.31 41.19
N GLN A 20 10.03 26.80 42.09
CA GLN A 20 10.26 25.35 42.27
C GLN A 20 8.98 24.62 42.70
N SER A 21 8.14 25.18 43.58
CA SER A 21 6.89 24.51 43.99
C SER A 21 5.83 24.49 42.89
N LYS A 22 5.70 25.57 42.10
CA LYS A 22 4.85 25.61 40.90
C LYS A 22 5.38 24.68 39.81
N PHE A 23 6.70 24.56 39.68
CA PHE A 23 7.35 23.60 38.79
C PHE A 23 7.11 22.16 39.24
N VAL A 24 7.33 21.81 40.52
CA VAL A 24 7.06 20.46 41.05
C VAL A 24 5.58 20.11 40.90
N ALA A 25 4.66 21.04 41.15
CA ALA A 25 3.23 20.80 40.94
C ALA A 25 2.87 20.58 39.45
N LYS A 26 3.41 21.41 38.53
CA LYS A 26 3.23 21.22 37.07
C LYS A 26 3.96 20.00 36.53
N PHE A 27 5.14 19.68 37.04
CA PHE A 27 5.93 18.50 36.70
C PHE A 27 5.23 17.24 37.18
N THR A 28 4.68 17.21 38.39
CA THR A 28 3.90 16.08 38.91
C THR A 28 2.60 15.90 38.13
N LEU A 29 1.91 16.98 37.76
CA LEU A 29 0.72 16.93 36.90
C LEU A 29 1.06 16.42 35.48
N ASN A 30 2.19 16.85 34.91
CA ASN A 30 2.62 16.44 33.57
C ASN A 30 3.27 15.06 33.54
N VAL A 31 3.97 14.65 34.58
CA VAL A 31 4.41 13.26 34.79
C VAL A 31 3.18 12.39 34.97
N ASN A 32 2.14 12.82 35.68
CA ASN A 32 0.86 12.13 35.69
C ASN A 32 0.20 12.09 34.31
N ILE A 33 0.27 13.14 33.48
CA ILE A 33 -0.23 13.08 32.08
C ILE A 33 0.61 12.12 31.24
N VAL A 34 1.94 12.10 31.39
CA VAL A 34 2.82 11.15 30.70
C VAL A 34 2.59 9.73 31.21
N TYR A 35 2.34 9.52 32.51
CA TYR A 35 1.94 8.24 33.10
C TYR A 35 0.49 7.86 32.78
N ILE A 36 -0.40 8.81 32.51
CA ILE A 36 -1.77 8.55 32.03
C ILE A 36 -1.71 8.22 30.55
N VAL A 37 -0.91 8.91 29.74
CA VAL A 37 -0.72 8.62 28.32
C VAL A 37 0.02 7.29 28.16
N LEU A 38 1.20 7.12 28.76
CA LEU A 38 1.95 5.86 28.79
C LEU A 38 1.23 4.76 29.57
N GLY A 39 0.46 5.09 30.60
CA GLY A 39 -0.33 4.13 31.39
C GLY A 39 -1.62 3.72 30.72
N ILE A 40 -2.29 4.58 29.95
CA ILE A 40 -3.33 4.19 28.99
C ILE A 40 -2.68 3.27 27.95
N PHE A 41 -1.52 3.62 27.40
CA PHE A 41 -0.82 2.78 26.42
C PHE A 41 -0.34 1.43 27.00
N ALA A 42 0.11 1.37 28.26
CA ALA A 42 0.56 0.14 28.93
C ALA A 42 -0.61 -0.68 29.51
N TYR A 43 -1.64 -0.04 30.06
CA TYR A 43 -2.85 -0.69 30.55
C TYR A 43 -3.66 -1.30 29.40
N GLU A 44 -3.73 -0.65 28.24
CA GLU A 44 -4.32 -1.21 27.01
C GLU A 44 -3.55 -2.45 26.53
N SER A 45 -2.22 -2.41 26.52
CA SER A 45 -1.40 -3.58 26.15
C SER A 45 -1.57 -4.77 27.12
N ASN A 46 -1.65 -4.50 28.43
CA ASN A 46 -1.88 -5.52 29.45
C ASN A 46 -3.35 -5.99 29.52
N PHE A 47 -4.32 -5.12 29.23
CA PHE A 47 -5.73 -5.46 29.09
C PHE A 47 -5.94 -6.38 27.88
N PHE A 48 -5.27 -6.12 26.77
CA PHE A 48 -5.28 -6.98 25.59
C PHE A 48 -4.63 -8.35 25.88
N LEU A 49 -3.46 -8.37 26.54
CA LEU A 49 -2.81 -9.61 27.01
C LEU A 49 -3.67 -10.39 28.03
N SER A 50 -4.37 -9.69 28.91
CA SER A 50 -5.30 -10.25 29.90
C SER A 50 -6.55 -10.85 29.23
N LYS A 51 -7.10 -10.18 28.21
CA LYS A 51 -8.27 -10.64 27.45
C LYS A 51 -7.91 -11.86 26.59
N ILE A 52 -6.72 -11.87 25.97
CA ILE A 52 -6.16 -13.05 25.30
C ILE A 52 -5.96 -14.21 26.30
N ASN A 53 -5.38 -13.96 27.48
CA ASN A 53 -5.17 -14.98 28.52
C ASN A 53 -6.47 -15.46 29.19
N SER A 54 -7.53 -14.65 29.17
CA SER A 54 -8.88 -14.98 29.68
C SER A 54 -9.65 -15.85 28.68
N ILE A 55 -9.55 -15.53 27.38
CA ILE A 55 -10.08 -16.34 26.29
C ILE A 55 -9.32 -17.68 26.19
N ALA A 56 -8.00 -17.68 26.39
CA ALA A 56 -7.18 -18.88 26.42
C ALA A 56 -7.51 -19.81 27.60
N ARG A 57 -7.85 -19.26 28.78
CA ARG A 57 -8.17 -20.05 29.98
C ARG A 57 -9.60 -20.62 30.01
N LYS A 58 -10.55 -20.02 29.30
CA LYS A 58 -11.93 -20.54 29.19
C LYS A 58 -12.12 -21.68 28.18
N ALA A 59 -11.09 -22.04 27.41
CA ALA A 59 -11.20 -23.00 26.30
C ALA A 59 -10.48 -24.34 26.52
N VAL A 60 -10.24 -24.73 27.77
CA VAL A 60 -9.63 -26.03 28.12
C VAL A 60 -10.70 -26.96 28.72
N SER A 61 -11.36 -27.71 27.84
CA SER A 61 -12.03 -28.98 28.19
C SER A 61 -11.26 -30.11 27.48
N PRO A 62 -10.87 -31.19 28.19
CA PRO A 62 -9.82 -32.07 27.72
C PRO A 62 -10.34 -33.24 26.88
N TYR A 63 -10.96 -33.01 25.73
CA TYR A 63 -11.14 -34.02 24.68
C TYR A 63 -11.32 -33.33 23.33
N ASN A 64 -10.28 -33.28 22.47
CA ASN A 64 -10.40 -33.26 20.99
C ASN A 64 -9.04 -33.00 20.32
N ILE A 65 -8.36 -34.07 19.90
CA ILE A 65 -7.13 -34.04 19.10
C ILE A 65 -7.37 -33.47 17.69
N VAL A 66 -8.62 -33.50 17.19
CA VAL A 66 -9.03 -32.91 15.91
C VAL A 66 -9.13 -31.37 15.98
N GLY A 67 -9.54 -30.83 17.14
CA GLY A 67 -9.64 -29.38 17.37
C GLY A 67 -8.29 -28.67 17.45
N LEU A 68 -7.22 -29.38 17.83
CA LEU A 68 -5.86 -28.84 17.90
C LEU A 68 -5.27 -28.48 16.52
N ASN A 69 -5.59 -29.27 15.48
CA ASN A 69 -5.14 -28.97 14.12
C ASN A 69 -5.93 -27.82 13.49
N PHE A 70 -7.23 -27.72 13.77
CA PHE A 70 -8.06 -26.59 13.35
C PHE A 70 -7.64 -25.30 14.05
N LYS A 71 -7.45 -25.30 15.39
CA LYS A 71 -6.91 -24.14 16.13
C LYS A 71 -5.52 -23.73 15.65
N LYS A 72 -4.61 -24.68 15.38
CA LYS A 72 -3.28 -24.37 14.81
C LYS A 72 -3.36 -23.82 13.39
N HIS A 73 -4.41 -24.12 12.63
CA HIS A 73 -4.65 -23.56 11.31
C HIS A 73 -5.24 -22.15 11.44
N GLU A 74 -6.22 -21.96 12.32
CA GLU A 74 -6.86 -20.66 12.60
C GLU A 74 -5.88 -19.65 13.24
N GLU A 75 -5.04 -20.09 14.17
CA GLU A 75 -3.92 -19.30 14.73
C GLU A 75 -2.80 -19.03 13.70
N ARG A 76 -2.64 -19.91 12.69
CA ARG A 76 -1.73 -19.65 11.57
C ARG A 76 -2.31 -18.65 10.59
N VAL A 77 -3.61 -18.73 10.31
CA VAL A 77 -4.35 -17.77 9.47
C VAL A 77 -4.40 -16.38 10.13
N SER A 78 -4.60 -16.31 11.45
CA SER A 78 -4.52 -15.04 12.17
C SER A 78 -3.11 -14.45 12.19
N LYS A 79 -2.08 -15.26 11.90
CA LYS A 79 -0.68 -14.87 11.75
C LYS A 79 -0.24 -14.47 10.34
N MET A 80 -1.13 -14.51 9.35
CA MET A 80 -0.82 -14.12 7.97
C MET A 80 -0.74 -12.60 7.79
N THR A 81 -0.27 -12.15 6.61
CA THR A 81 -0.34 -10.76 6.13
C THR A 81 -1.66 -10.12 6.55
N ILE A 82 -1.61 -8.88 7.04
CA ILE A 82 -2.76 -8.25 7.68
C ILE A 82 -3.83 -7.90 6.63
N SER A 83 -4.95 -8.62 6.68
CA SER A 83 -6.20 -8.23 6.02
C SER A 83 -7.04 -7.38 6.98
N TYR A 84 -7.67 -6.32 6.46
CA TYR A 84 -8.65 -5.50 7.17
C TYR A 84 -9.69 -4.94 6.19
N ASP A 85 -10.97 -5.05 6.55
CA ASP A 85 -12.11 -4.46 5.83
C ASP A 85 -12.84 -3.41 6.70
N GLU A 86 -12.23 -2.99 7.81
CA GLU A 86 -12.83 -2.11 8.81
C GLU A 86 -12.68 -0.61 8.46
N ASP A 87 -13.63 0.21 8.93
CA ASP A 87 -13.58 1.66 8.78
C ASP A 87 -12.33 2.27 9.47
N SER A 88 -11.78 3.34 8.87
CA SER A 88 -10.53 4.01 9.27
C SER A 88 -10.32 4.27 10.77
N PRO A 89 -11.34 4.60 11.61
CA PRO A 89 -11.12 4.83 13.04
C PRO A 89 -10.76 3.57 13.83
N SER A 90 -11.30 2.41 13.45
CA SER A 90 -10.99 1.13 14.10
C SER A 90 -9.53 0.72 13.84
N LEU A 91 -9.04 1.03 12.63
CA LEU A 91 -7.67 0.74 12.20
C LEU A 91 -6.61 1.40 13.09
N MET A 92 -6.89 2.59 13.62
CA MET A 92 -5.96 3.32 14.48
C MET A 92 -5.63 2.59 15.79
N TRP A 93 -6.50 1.70 16.26
CA TRP A 93 -6.33 0.99 17.54
C TRP A 93 -5.67 -0.37 17.40
N ARG A 94 -5.31 -0.79 16.18
CA ARG A 94 -4.62 -2.06 15.94
C ARG A 94 -3.16 -1.98 16.37
N TRP A 95 -2.65 -3.04 17.01
CA TRP A 95 -1.24 -3.11 17.43
C TRP A 95 -0.33 -3.80 16.41
N ARG A 96 -0.82 -4.88 15.80
CA ARG A 96 -0.02 -5.68 14.86
C ARG A 96 0.07 -4.98 13.50
N GLY A 97 1.27 -4.96 12.90
CA GLY A 97 1.59 -4.21 11.67
C GLY A 97 1.21 -2.74 11.71
N SER A 98 1.04 -2.15 12.90
CA SER A 98 0.59 -0.78 13.01
C SER A 98 1.73 0.22 13.13
N LEU A 99 1.39 1.48 12.85
CA LEU A 99 2.26 2.63 13.05
C LEU A 99 2.85 2.66 14.47
N TRP A 100 2.07 2.30 15.47
CA TRP A 100 2.48 2.29 16.87
C TRP A 100 3.63 1.33 17.11
N LYS A 101 3.52 0.07 16.66
CA LYS A 101 4.57 -0.93 16.83
C LYS A 101 5.86 -0.50 16.13
N ALA A 102 5.76 0.18 14.99
CA ALA A 102 6.90 0.63 14.20
C ALA A 102 7.65 1.84 14.81
N VAL A 103 6.92 2.80 15.41
CA VAL A 103 7.49 4.09 15.86
C VAL A 103 7.72 4.15 17.38
N LEU A 104 7.07 3.31 18.18
CA LEU A 104 7.07 3.44 19.64
C LEU A 104 8.48 3.47 20.26
N LYS A 105 9.40 2.62 19.79
CA LYS A 105 10.77 2.58 20.31
C LYS A 105 11.51 3.89 20.08
N ASP A 106 11.41 4.43 18.86
CA ASP A 106 12.03 5.70 18.50
C ASP A 106 11.39 6.88 19.27
N LEU A 107 10.07 6.84 19.46
CA LEU A 107 9.34 7.86 20.21
C LEU A 107 9.75 7.88 21.69
N ILE A 108 9.89 6.71 22.33
CA ILE A 108 10.39 6.60 23.70
C ILE A 108 11.82 7.14 23.80
N ALA A 109 12.70 6.77 22.87
CA ALA A 109 14.07 7.26 22.85
C ALA A 109 14.13 8.79 22.70
N PHE A 110 13.28 9.36 21.84
CA PHE A 110 13.15 10.81 21.69
C PHE A 110 12.69 11.49 22.97
N TYR A 111 11.66 10.97 23.66
CA TYR A 111 11.21 11.56 24.92
C TYR A 111 12.28 11.50 26.01
N ILE A 112 13.00 10.39 26.13
CA ILE A 112 14.11 10.27 27.08
C ILE A 112 15.14 11.38 26.81
N ALA A 113 15.59 11.53 25.56
CA ALA A 113 16.55 12.57 25.20
C ALA A 113 15.99 13.99 25.41
N TYR A 114 14.73 14.23 25.03
CA TYR A 114 14.06 15.52 25.18
C TYR A 114 13.98 15.95 26.65
N TYR A 115 13.56 15.05 27.54
CA TYR A 115 13.44 15.34 28.96
C TYR A 115 14.80 15.43 29.66
N LEU A 116 15.82 14.70 29.20
CA LEU A 116 17.19 14.87 29.68
C LEU A 116 17.72 16.27 29.37
N ILE A 117 17.54 16.76 28.13
CA ILE A 117 17.93 18.12 27.74
C ILE A 117 17.16 19.16 28.55
N LEU A 118 15.85 18.96 28.74
CA LEU A 118 15.03 19.84 29.56
C LEU A 118 15.52 19.87 31.03
N ALA A 119 15.85 18.71 31.61
CA ALA A 119 16.38 18.63 32.96
C ALA A 119 17.74 19.35 33.08
N LEU A 120 18.62 19.21 32.09
CA LEU A 120 19.88 19.96 32.03
C LEU A 120 19.62 21.47 31.98
N GLN A 121 18.66 21.91 31.17
CA GLN A 121 18.30 23.33 31.04
C GLN A 121 17.78 23.91 32.36
N TRP A 122 16.97 23.14 33.12
CA TRP A 122 16.37 23.60 34.37
C TRP A 122 17.34 23.59 35.55
N TYR A 123 18.07 22.48 35.74
CA TYR A 123 18.82 22.21 36.96
C TYR A 123 20.32 22.51 36.86
N VAL A 124 20.89 22.54 35.66
CA VAL A 124 22.34 22.66 35.46
C VAL A 124 22.74 24.04 34.92
N LEU A 125 21.95 24.63 34.02
CA LEU A 125 22.30 25.91 33.39
C LEU A 125 22.03 27.13 34.28
N ASP A 126 23.02 28.02 34.36
CA ASP A 126 22.91 29.35 34.97
C ASP A 126 22.05 30.30 34.10
N GLU A 127 21.58 31.43 34.66
CA GLU A 127 20.73 32.40 33.95
C GLU A 127 21.35 32.90 32.63
N LYS A 128 22.65 33.22 32.63
CA LYS A 128 23.36 33.64 31.40
C LYS A 128 23.44 32.50 30.37
N GLN A 129 23.65 31.26 30.83
CA GLN A 129 23.74 30.10 29.94
C GLN A 129 22.37 29.74 29.35
N LYS A 130 21.29 29.95 30.11
CA LYS A 130 19.91 29.80 29.61
C LYS A 130 19.62 30.77 28.46
N GLU A 131 20.10 32.01 28.54
CA GLU A 131 19.98 32.99 27.46
C GLU A 131 20.75 32.55 26.19
N TYR A 132 22.00 32.07 26.34
CA TYR A 132 22.75 31.50 25.22
C TYR A 132 22.05 30.26 24.63
N PHE A 133 21.48 29.40 25.47
CA PHE A 133 20.73 28.22 25.03
C PHE A 133 19.45 28.60 24.28
N SER A 134 18.73 29.65 24.69
CA SER A 134 17.61 30.21 23.91
C SER A 134 18.04 30.65 22.50
N GLY A 135 19.28 31.15 22.35
CA GLY A 135 19.90 31.40 21.05
C GLY A 135 20.05 30.13 20.20
N TRP A 136 20.52 29.02 20.79
CA TRP A 136 20.59 27.71 20.13
C TRP A 136 19.22 27.16 19.73
N ILE A 137 18.22 27.29 20.60
CA ILE A 137 16.83 26.90 20.28
C ILE A 137 16.37 27.64 19.02
N ARG A 138 16.52 28.96 18.98
CA ARG A 138 16.13 29.78 17.82
C ARG A 138 16.90 29.41 16.55
N TRP A 139 18.20 29.13 16.66
CA TRP A 139 19.00 28.68 15.52
C TRP A 139 18.52 27.34 14.97
N CYS A 140 18.22 26.38 15.85
CA CYS A 140 17.63 25.10 15.47
C CYS A 140 16.22 25.26 14.86
N GLU A 141 15.37 26.14 15.39
CA GLU A 141 14.04 26.45 14.82
C GLU A 141 14.14 26.92 13.36
N ILE A 142 15.10 27.80 13.05
CA ILE A 142 15.38 28.25 11.68
C ILE A 142 15.90 27.07 10.84
N GLY A 143 16.83 26.28 11.40
CA GLY A 143 17.38 25.08 10.77
C GLY A 143 16.32 24.08 10.29
N LEU A 144 15.26 23.88 11.07
CA LEU A 144 14.16 22.96 10.75
C LEU A 144 13.38 23.37 9.50
N GLN A 145 13.38 24.66 9.12
CA GLN A 145 12.66 25.14 7.93
C GLN A 145 13.36 24.79 6.61
N TYR A 146 14.67 24.49 6.65
CA TYR A 146 15.46 24.18 5.46
C TYR A 146 15.33 22.73 4.98
N ILE A 147 14.76 21.83 5.79
CA ILE A 147 14.70 20.39 5.49
C ILE A 147 13.31 20.04 4.93
N PRO A 148 13.14 19.84 3.61
CA PRO A 148 11.85 19.51 3.01
C PRO A 148 11.53 18.00 3.16
N LEU A 149 11.30 17.55 4.38
CA LEU A 149 11.07 16.13 4.68
C LEU A 149 9.91 15.52 3.89
N SER A 150 8.81 16.24 3.72
CA SER A 150 7.62 15.74 3.02
C SER A 150 7.92 15.35 1.58
N PHE A 151 8.71 16.17 0.89
CA PHE A 151 9.11 15.89 -0.49
C PHE A 151 10.02 14.66 -0.53
N LEU A 152 11.08 14.65 0.28
CA LEU A 152 12.07 13.58 0.29
C LEU A 152 11.45 12.21 0.63
N LEU A 153 10.62 12.15 1.67
CA LEU A 153 9.89 10.94 2.07
C LEU A 153 8.85 10.54 1.04
N GLY A 154 8.13 11.50 0.44
CA GLY A 154 7.12 11.24 -0.58
C GLY A 154 7.68 10.50 -1.79
N PHE A 155 8.78 10.98 -2.36
CA PHE A 155 9.44 10.30 -3.48
C PHE A 155 9.97 8.92 -3.08
N PHE A 156 10.64 8.84 -1.93
CA PHE A 156 11.24 7.58 -1.46
C PHE A 156 10.19 6.48 -1.26
N VAL A 157 9.11 6.79 -0.53
CA VAL A 157 8.06 5.82 -0.22
C VAL A 157 7.28 5.46 -1.48
N THR A 158 7.03 6.40 -2.39
CA THR A 158 6.34 6.10 -3.67
C THR A 158 7.11 5.07 -4.50
N VAL A 159 8.44 5.22 -4.61
CA VAL A 159 9.30 4.25 -5.33
C VAL A 159 9.25 2.88 -4.67
N ILE A 160 9.26 2.82 -3.34
CA ILE A 160 9.19 1.56 -2.60
C ILE A 160 7.84 0.87 -2.79
N VAL A 161 6.74 1.61 -2.66
CA VAL A 161 5.38 1.07 -2.83
C VAL A 161 5.18 0.53 -4.24
N ALA A 162 5.68 1.24 -5.27
CA ALA A 162 5.65 0.76 -6.65
C ALA A 162 6.39 -0.58 -6.80
N ARG A 163 7.63 -0.66 -6.30
CA ARG A 163 8.43 -1.90 -6.31
C ARG A 163 7.79 -3.03 -5.50
N TRP A 164 7.14 -2.71 -4.39
CA TRP A 164 6.42 -3.67 -3.56
C TRP A 164 5.27 -4.31 -4.35
N TRP A 165 4.48 -3.51 -5.07
CA TRP A 165 3.37 -4.00 -5.88
C TRP A 165 3.83 -4.78 -7.11
N GLU A 166 4.91 -4.34 -7.75
CA GLU A 166 5.52 -5.11 -8.85
C GLU A 166 6.01 -6.48 -8.37
N GLN A 167 6.72 -6.54 -7.23
CA GLN A 167 7.13 -7.81 -6.64
C GLN A 167 5.94 -8.72 -6.33
N PHE A 168 4.84 -8.18 -5.79
CA PHE A 168 3.61 -8.95 -5.58
C PHE A 168 3.08 -9.55 -6.89
N ASN A 169 3.01 -8.75 -7.95
CA ASN A 169 2.50 -9.19 -9.26
C ASN A 169 3.39 -10.24 -9.95
N TYR A 170 4.68 -10.33 -9.59
CA TYR A 170 5.59 -11.36 -10.11
C TYR A 170 5.56 -12.67 -9.32
N ILE A 171 4.84 -12.75 -8.19
CA ILE A 171 4.59 -14.02 -7.49
C ILE A 171 3.90 -14.96 -8.47
N SER A 172 4.57 -16.08 -8.77
CA SER A 172 4.18 -16.98 -9.84
C SER A 172 3.17 -18.03 -9.36
N TRP A 173 2.04 -18.14 -10.08
CA TRP A 173 0.94 -19.07 -9.80
C TRP A 173 0.87 -20.13 -10.90
N PRO A 174 0.86 -21.44 -10.58
CA PRO A 174 0.92 -22.51 -11.58
C PRO A 174 -0.42 -22.74 -12.29
N ASP A 175 -1.51 -22.11 -11.84
CA ASP A 175 -2.89 -22.36 -12.26
C ASP A 175 -3.07 -22.33 -13.78
N LYS A 176 -2.59 -21.25 -14.43
CA LYS A 176 -2.72 -21.08 -15.88
C LYS A 176 -1.92 -22.13 -16.65
N MET A 177 -0.73 -22.46 -16.16
CA MET A 177 0.09 -23.53 -16.72
C MET A 177 -0.60 -24.89 -16.53
N MET A 178 -1.16 -25.17 -15.36
CA MET A 178 -1.81 -26.45 -15.06
C MET A 178 -3.13 -26.63 -15.81
N MET A 179 -3.91 -25.57 -16.03
CA MET A 179 -5.06 -25.61 -16.92
C MET A 179 -4.65 -26.03 -18.34
N MET A 180 -3.53 -25.49 -18.85
CA MET A 180 -3.01 -25.87 -20.17
C MET A 180 -2.50 -27.32 -20.20
N VAL A 181 -1.82 -27.76 -19.14
CA VAL A 181 -1.35 -29.14 -19.00
C VAL A 181 -2.51 -30.12 -19.04
N SER A 182 -3.61 -29.84 -18.32
CA SER A 182 -4.79 -30.71 -18.32
C SER A 182 -5.51 -30.72 -19.67
N ALA A 183 -5.56 -29.59 -20.37
CA ALA A 183 -6.15 -29.50 -21.70
C ALA A 183 -5.36 -30.26 -22.78
N CYS A 184 -4.02 -30.14 -22.78
CA CYS A 184 -3.16 -30.75 -23.80
C CYS A 184 -2.83 -32.23 -23.54
N LEU A 185 -2.97 -32.70 -22.30
CA LEU A 185 -2.62 -34.07 -21.91
C LEU A 185 -3.79 -34.73 -21.17
N PRO A 186 -4.94 -34.98 -21.83
CA PRO A 186 -6.10 -35.60 -21.20
C PRO A 186 -5.89 -37.09 -20.91
N GLY A 187 -6.77 -37.71 -20.13
CA GLY A 187 -6.83 -39.16 -19.95
C GLY A 187 -5.92 -39.72 -18.84
N LYS A 188 -6.18 -40.96 -18.43
CA LYS A 188 -5.49 -41.63 -17.30
C LYS A 188 -4.04 -41.99 -17.63
N GLU A 189 -3.74 -42.24 -18.90
CA GLU A 189 -2.42 -42.53 -19.44
C GLU A 189 -1.43 -41.36 -19.27
N ASN A 190 -1.95 -40.14 -19.13
CA ASN A 190 -1.14 -38.94 -18.95
C ASN A 190 -1.11 -38.46 -17.49
N LEU A 191 -1.79 -39.15 -16.57
CA LEU A 191 -1.84 -38.82 -15.14
C LEU A 191 -0.45 -38.64 -14.52
N ALA A 192 0.46 -39.59 -14.76
CA ALA A 192 1.82 -39.54 -14.22
C ALA A 192 2.61 -38.33 -14.74
N ILE A 193 2.37 -37.92 -16.00
CA ILE A 193 3.01 -36.76 -16.63
C ILE A 193 2.47 -35.49 -15.98
N ARG A 194 1.14 -35.34 -15.88
CA ARG A 194 0.51 -34.17 -15.25
C ARG A 194 0.96 -34.01 -13.79
N GLN A 195 0.98 -35.10 -13.02
CA GLN A 195 1.45 -35.09 -11.63
C GLN A 195 2.92 -34.71 -11.51
N THR A 196 3.77 -35.15 -12.44
CA THR A 196 5.19 -34.79 -12.47
C THR A 196 5.37 -33.31 -12.76
N ILE A 197 4.63 -32.75 -13.73
CA ILE A 197 4.66 -31.32 -14.03
C ILE A 197 4.19 -30.49 -12.83
N ALA A 198 3.08 -30.88 -12.18
CA ALA A 198 2.57 -30.21 -10.98
C ALA A 198 3.57 -30.24 -9.80
N ARG A 199 4.28 -31.36 -9.64
CA ARG A 199 5.31 -31.48 -8.61
C ARG A 199 6.55 -30.67 -8.95
N TRP A 200 7.02 -30.68 -10.20
CA TRP A 200 8.17 -29.88 -10.62
C TRP A 200 7.89 -28.38 -10.60
N SER A 201 6.66 -27.93 -10.87
CA SER A 201 6.28 -26.52 -10.69
C SER A 201 6.32 -26.13 -9.21
N SER A 202 5.85 -27.00 -8.32
CA SER A 202 5.91 -26.77 -6.87
C SER A 202 7.36 -26.78 -6.36
N LEU A 203 8.19 -27.68 -6.88
CA LEU A 203 9.61 -27.76 -6.58
C LEU A 203 10.37 -26.51 -7.06
N GLN A 204 10.08 -26.04 -8.29
CA GLN A 204 10.61 -24.79 -8.83
C GLN A 204 10.34 -23.61 -7.89
N ALA A 205 9.09 -23.48 -7.44
CA ALA A 205 8.68 -22.43 -6.52
C ALA A 205 9.42 -22.55 -5.18
N ALA A 206 9.48 -23.75 -4.60
CA ALA A 206 10.16 -23.97 -3.33
C ALA A 206 11.65 -23.63 -3.37
N ILE A 207 12.37 -24.04 -4.42
CA ILE A 207 13.80 -23.71 -4.59
C ILE A 207 13.97 -22.20 -4.77
N SER A 208 13.26 -21.60 -5.72
CA SER A 208 13.40 -20.18 -6.04
C SER A 208 13.05 -19.28 -4.85
N TRP A 209 11.96 -19.60 -4.14
CA TRP A 209 11.53 -18.82 -2.97
C TRP A 209 12.42 -19.05 -1.75
N SER A 210 13.08 -20.20 -1.61
CA SER A 210 14.07 -20.40 -0.57
C SER A 210 15.31 -19.52 -0.75
N GLU A 211 15.60 -19.05 -1.97
CA GLU A 211 16.71 -18.13 -2.23
C GLU A 211 16.38 -16.68 -1.83
N ILE A 212 15.13 -16.24 -1.99
CA ILE A 212 14.72 -14.85 -1.75
C ILE A 212 14.00 -14.61 -0.41
N SER A 213 13.31 -15.61 0.15
CA SER A 213 12.50 -15.45 1.37
C SER A 213 13.10 -16.16 2.57
N LEU A 214 13.25 -15.42 3.66
CA LEU A 214 13.77 -15.96 4.92
C LEU A 214 12.83 -17.01 5.52
N ARG A 215 11.51 -16.80 5.43
CA ARG A 215 10.49 -17.76 5.91
C ARG A 215 10.53 -19.07 5.13
N THR A 216 10.73 -19.02 3.81
CA THR A 216 10.84 -20.23 2.99
C THR A 216 12.21 -20.90 3.18
N ARG A 217 13.30 -20.13 3.34
CA ARG A 217 14.61 -20.68 3.71
C ARG A 217 14.58 -21.44 5.03
N LYS A 218 13.88 -20.92 6.05
CA LYS A 218 13.71 -21.63 7.34
C LYS A 218 12.90 -22.92 7.21
N ARG A 219 11.98 -22.98 6.23
CA ARG A 219 11.20 -24.19 5.94
C ARG A 219 12.02 -25.25 5.19
N PHE A 220 12.91 -24.82 4.30
CA PHE A 220 13.80 -25.70 3.54
C PHE A 220 15.27 -25.25 3.68
N PRO A 221 15.91 -25.50 4.84
CA PRO A 221 17.28 -25.02 5.08
C PRO A 221 18.33 -25.65 4.17
N GLU A 222 18.13 -26.93 3.85
CA GLU A 222 19.02 -27.72 2.99
C GLU A 222 18.23 -28.40 1.88
N GLU A 223 18.90 -28.70 0.76
CA GLU A 223 18.30 -29.31 -0.42
C GLU A 223 17.64 -30.67 -0.13
N ILE A 224 18.11 -31.40 0.89
CA ILE A 224 17.52 -32.69 1.30
C ILE A 224 16.09 -32.53 1.81
N HIS A 225 15.73 -31.37 2.37
CA HIS A 225 14.38 -31.11 2.85
C HIS A 225 13.36 -31.06 1.69
N PHE A 226 13.77 -30.79 0.45
CA PHE A 226 12.89 -30.94 -0.72
C PHE A 226 12.55 -32.42 -1.00
N VAL A 227 13.44 -33.34 -0.63
CA VAL A 227 13.22 -34.79 -0.74
C VAL A 227 12.31 -35.27 0.39
N GLU A 228 12.60 -34.85 1.63
CA GLU A 228 11.81 -35.21 2.80
C GLU A 228 10.37 -34.68 2.73
N SER A 229 10.18 -33.49 2.18
CA SER A 229 8.86 -32.91 1.90
C SER A 229 8.16 -33.50 0.67
N LYS A 230 8.79 -34.49 -0.01
CA LYS A 230 8.25 -35.18 -1.20
C LYS A 230 8.03 -34.28 -2.41
N LEU A 231 8.64 -33.11 -2.45
CA LEU A 231 8.68 -32.26 -3.65
C LEU A 231 9.67 -32.80 -4.69
N MET A 232 10.72 -33.48 -4.23
CA MET A 232 11.73 -34.11 -5.06
C MET A 232 11.86 -35.60 -4.70
N THR A 233 12.03 -36.47 -5.69
CA THR A 233 12.35 -37.89 -5.44
C THR A 233 13.85 -38.06 -5.24
N LYS A 234 14.27 -39.18 -4.64
CA LYS A 234 15.70 -39.44 -4.43
C LYS A 234 16.50 -39.48 -5.74
N LYS A 235 15.93 -40.08 -6.80
CA LYS A 235 16.55 -40.14 -8.13
C LYS A 235 16.73 -38.75 -8.75
N GLU A 236 15.74 -37.88 -8.60
CA GLU A 236 15.82 -36.50 -9.08
C GLU A 236 16.83 -35.69 -8.27
N TYR A 237 16.96 -35.97 -6.97
CA TYR A 237 17.96 -35.33 -6.12
C TYR A 237 19.39 -35.67 -6.56
N ASP A 238 19.65 -36.93 -6.89
CA ASP A 238 20.97 -37.35 -7.36
C ASP A 238 21.30 -36.68 -8.72
N LEU A 239 20.30 -36.54 -9.60
CA LEU A 239 20.43 -35.79 -10.87
C LEU A 239 20.57 -34.28 -10.64
N PHE A 240 19.86 -33.71 -9.67
CA PHE A 240 19.96 -32.29 -9.31
C PHE A 240 21.35 -31.95 -8.78
N LYS A 241 21.93 -32.86 -7.98
CA LYS A 241 23.27 -32.70 -7.43
C LYS A 241 24.39 -32.84 -8.45
N SER A 242 24.19 -33.60 -9.53
CA SER A 242 25.21 -33.76 -10.56
C SER A 242 25.35 -32.54 -11.48
N VAL A 243 24.39 -31.61 -11.44
CA VAL A 243 24.46 -30.34 -12.17
C VAL A 243 25.38 -29.37 -11.42
N ASP A 244 26.31 -28.75 -12.15
CA ASP A 244 27.14 -27.66 -11.62
C ASP A 244 26.24 -26.49 -11.18
N GLY A 245 26.42 -26.08 -9.92
CA GLY A 245 25.59 -25.10 -9.24
C GLY A 245 26.26 -23.74 -9.04
N THR A 246 27.31 -23.40 -9.80
CA THR A 246 28.06 -22.14 -9.63
C THR A 246 27.18 -20.89 -9.56
N HIS A 247 26.06 -20.85 -10.30
CA HIS A 247 25.09 -19.74 -10.30
C HIS A 247 23.73 -20.11 -9.69
N GLY A 248 23.70 -21.14 -8.84
CA GLY A 248 22.48 -21.73 -8.33
C GLY A 248 21.84 -22.73 -9.30
N ARG A 249 20.90 -23.52 -8.79
CA ARG A 249 20.23 -24.62 -9.52
C ARG A 249 18.73 -24.43 -9.65
N TRP A 250 18.25 -23.23 -9.36
CA TRP A 250 16.84 -22.89 -9.33
C TRP A 250 16.12 -23.10 -10.65
N PHE A 251 16.79 -23.07 -11.81
CA PHE A 251 16.17 -23.26 -13.13
C PHE A 251 16.01 -24.74 -13.55
N VAL A 252 16.60 -25.68 -12.81
CA VAL A 252 16.67 -27.10 -13.19
C VAL A 252 15.28 -27.75 -13.34
N PRO A 253 14.31 -27.57 -12.42
CA PRO A 253 12.98 -28.17 -12.57
C PRO A 253 12.23 -27.67 -13.82
N ILE A 254 12.38 -26.40 -14.19
CA ILE A 254 11.80 -25.86 -15.43
C ILE A 254 12.39 -26.54 -16.66
N MET A 255 13.71 -26.76 -16.68
CA MET A 255 14.35 -27.48 -17.77
C MET A 255 13.92 -28.94 -17.87
N TRP A 256 13.67 -29.60 -16.74
CA TRP A 256 13.06 -30.94 -16.74
C TRP A 256 11.67 -30.93 -17.34
N THR A 257 10.83 -29.94 -17.00
CA THR A 257 9.49 -29.77 -17.58
C THR A 257 9.55 -29.55 -19.09
N VAL A 258 10.45 -28.69 -19.59
CA VAL A 258 10.67 -28.50 -21.04
C VAL A 258 11.01 -29.82 -21.71
N ASN A 259 11.94 -30.59 -21.13
CA ASN A 259 12.36 -31.87 -21.70
C ASN A 259 11.24 -32.92 -21.65
N LEU A 260 10.37 -32.89 -20.63
CA LEU A 260 9.22 -33.78 -20.55
C LEU A 260 8.17 -33.45 -21.62
N ILE A 261 7.90 -32.16 -21.87
CA ILE A 261 7.03 -31.71 -22.95
C ILE A 261 7.59 -32.14 -24.31
N LYS A 262 8.90 -31.91 -24.56
CA LYS A 262 9.58 -32.36 -25.78
C LYS A 262 9.47 -33.87 -26.00
N LYS A 263 9.56 -34.67 -24.93
CA LYS A 263 9.36 -36.13 -25.01
C LYS A 263 7.93 -36.48 -25.42
N GLN A 264 6.92 -35.77 -24.91
CA GLN A 264 5.53 -36.03 -25.31
C GLN A 264 5.28 -35.67 -26.78
N TYR A 265 5.90 -34.60 -27.27
CA TYR A 265 5.87 -34.21 -28.67
C TYR A 265 6.53 -35.29 -29.56
N ALA A 266 7.73 -35.77 -29.19
CA ALA A 266 8.42 -36.82 -29.93
C ALA A 266 7.64 -38.16 -29.97
N LEU A 267 6.82 -38.43 -28.95
CA LEU A 267 5.92 -39.58 -28.90
C LEU A 267 4.62 -39.37 -29.68
N GLY A 268 4.40 -38.20 -30.28
CA GLY A 268 3.17 -37.86 -31.02
C GLY A 268 1.94 -37.68 -30.13
N LYS A 269 2.12 -37.52 -28.80
CA LYS A 269 1.00 -37.31 -27.87
C LYS A 269 0.45 -35.88 -27.89
N ILE A 270 1.28 -34.92 -28.27
CA ILE A 270 0.91 -33.52 -28.42
C ILE A 270 1.37 -33.01 -29.78
N ASP A 271 0.60 -32.09 -30.36
CA ASP A 271 0.95 -31.43 -31.62
C ASP A 271 1.87 -30.19 -31.39
N SER A 272 2.28 -29.54 -32.48
CA SER A 272 3.16 -28.36 -32.41
C SER A 272 2.50 -27.15 -31.76
N ILE A 273 1.19 -26.98 -31.91
CA ILE A 273 0.43 -25.85 -31.35
C ILE A 273 0.31 -26.04 -29.83
N GLN A 274 -0.07 -27.24 -29.39
CA GLN A 274 -0.14 -27.62 -27.99
C GLN A 274 1.23 -27.49 -27.30
N MET A 275 2.30 -27.90 -27.97
CA MET A 275 3.66 -27.71 -27.46
C MET A 275 3.99 -26.23 -27.25
N ASP A 276 3.70 -25.36 -28.24
CA ASP A 276 3.93 -23.92 -28.11
C ASP A 276 3.09 -23.31 -26.97
N MET A 277 1.80 -23.65 -26.88
CA MET A 277 0.91 -23.20 -25.81
C MET A 277 1.43 -23.58 -24.42
N LEU A 278 1.91 -24.82 -24.24
CA LEU A 278 2.50 -25.28 -22.98
C LEU A 278 3.80 -24.53 -22.65
N LEU A 279 4.69 -24.36 -23.62
CA LEU A 279 5.95 -23.66 -23.42
C LEU A 279 5.76 -22.18 -23.09
N GLN A 280 4.82 -21.50 -23.75
CA GLN A 280 4.49 -20.10 -23.44
C GLN A 280 4.03 -19.94 -21.98
N GLN A 281 3.16 -20.83 -21.48
CA GLN A 281 2.74 -20.78 -20.08
C GLN A 281 3.90 -21.09 -19.12
N LEU A 282 4.76 -22.04 -19.48
CA LEU A 282 5.94 -22.39 -18.69
C LEU A 282 6.94 -21.22 -18.60
N TYR A 283 7.17 -20.51 -19.72
CA TYR A 283 8.05 -19.34 -19.75
C TYR A 283 7.47 -18.17 -18.97
N SER A 284 6.16 -17.92 -19.07
CA SER A 284 5.48 -16.92 -18.24
C SER A 284 5.61 -17.24 -16.75
N TYR A 285 5.45 -18.51 -16.37
CA TYR A 285 5.65 -18.96 -14.98
C TYR A 285 7.10 -18.79 -14.52
N ARG A 286 8.08 -19.13 -15.36
CA ARG A 286 9.51 -18.93 -15.08
C ARG A 286 9.92 -17.45 -15.03
N HIS A 287 9.22 -16.58 -15.75
CA HIS A 287 9.53 -15.15 -15.78
C HIS A 287 9.29 -14.49 -14.42
N GLY A 288 8.23 -14.85 -13.71
CA GLY A 288 7.96 -14.27 -12.39
C GLY A 288 9.06 -14.57 -11.37
N PHE A 289 9.55 -15.82 -11.29
CA PHE A 289 10.70 -16.15 -10.42
C PHE A 289 11.97 -15.36 -10.76
N PHE A 290 12.22 -15.14 -12.05
CA PHE A 290 13.37 -14.34 -12.49
C PHE A 290 13.26 -12.89 -12.09
N MET A 291 12.09 -12.29 -12.28
CA MET A 291 11.87 -10.90 -11.89
C MET A 291 11.99 -10.74 -10.37
N LEU A 292 11.47 -11.67 -9.58
CA LEU A 292 11.69 -11.67 -8.13
C LEU A 292 13.17 -11.76 -7.74
N TRP A 293 13.95 -12.60 -8.43
CA TRP A 293 15.39 -12.68 -8.22
C TRP A 293 16.10 -11.37 -8.61
N ILE A 294 15.69 -10.69 -9.69
CA ILE A 294 16.21 -9.36 -10.05
C ILE A 294 15.89 -8.33 -8.96
N TYR A 295 14.66 -8.31 -8.44
CA TYR A 295 14.29 -7.41 -7.34
C TYR A 295 15.06 -7.70 -6.05
N ASP A 296 15.43 -8.96 -5.83
CA ASP A 296 16.27 -9.34 -4.71
C ASP A 296 17.73 -8.88 -4.90
N TRP A 297 18.30 -9.11 -6.07
CA TRP A 297 19.67 -8.73 -6.38
C TRP A 297 19.86 -7.20 -6.48
N VAL A 298 18.94 -6.51 -7.17
CA VAL A 298 18.99 -5.07 -7.43
C VAL A 298 18.06 -4.35 -6.47
N LYS A 299 18.55 -4.12 -5.25
CA LYS A 299 17.88 -3.31 -4.23
C LYS A 299 17.92 -1.81 -4.59
N ILE A 300 17.12 -1.02 -3.88
CA ILE A 300 17.19 0.46 -3.96
C ILE A 300 18.61 0.90 -3.57
N PRO A 301 19.23 1.85 -4.30
CA PRO A 301 20.57 2.30 -3.99
C PRO A 301 20.72 2.72 -2.52
N LEU A 302 21.74 2.18 -1.86
CA LEU A 302 21.99 2.42 -0.44
C LEU A 302 22.06 3.91 -0.10
N VAL A 303 22.73 4.69 -0.96
CA VAL A 303 22.85 6.15 -0.79
C VAL A 303 21.48 6.84 -0.72
N TYR A 304 20.48 6.35 -1.46
CA TYR A 304 19.16 6.95 -1.44
C TYR A 304 18.46 6.70 -0.10
N ALA A 305 18.50 5.45 0.38
CA ALA A 305 17.98 5.11 1.71
C ALA A 305 18.71 5.87 2.83
N GLN A 306 20.04 6.03 2.72
CA GLN A 306 20.85 6.78 3.67
C GLN A 306 20.49 8.27 3.70
N VAL A 307 20.34 8.93 2.55
CA VAL A 307 19.97 10.36 2.49
C VAL A 307 18.63 10.61 3.16
N VAL A 308 17.63 9.77 2.88
CA VAL A 308 16.30 9.90 3.48
C VAL A 308 16.37 9.65 5.00
N ALA A 309 17.07 8.60 5.44
CA ALA A 309 17.23 8.31 6.86
C ALA A 309 17.97 9.45 7.60
N ILE A 310 19.09 9.95 7.06
CA ILE A 310 19.86 11.03 7.66
C ILE A 310 19.01 12.31 7.76
N ALA A 311 18.26 12.65 6.70
CA ALA A 311 17.39 13.82 6.73
C ALA A 311 16.30 13.70 7.80
N THR A 312 15.61 12.55 7.88
CA THR A 312 14.54 12.33 8.87
C THR A 312 15.06 12.27 10.29
N TYR A 313 16.08 11.46 10.57
CA TYR A 313 16.67 11.36 11.91
C TYR A 313 17.36 12.67 12.32
N GLY A 314 18.09 13.31 11.40
CA GLY A 314 18.74 14.59 11.62
C GLY A 314 17.73 15.71 11.95
N TYR A 315 16.60 15.76 11.26
CA TYR A 315 15.51 16.67 11.58
C TYR A 315 15.01 16.48 13.02
N PHE A 316 14.83 15.24 13.48
CA PHE A 316 14.40 14.99 14.86
C PHE A 316 15.50 15.25 15.89
N VAL A 317 16.77 15.05 15.55
CA VAL A 317 17.90 15.49 16.40
C VAL A 317 17.89 17.02 16.57
N ILE A 318 17.64 17.78 15.51
CA ILE A 318 17.51 19.25 15.61
C ILE A 318 16.26 19.62 16.44
N CYS A 319 15.15 18.87 16.31
CA CYS A 319 13.95 19.07 17.12
C CYS A 319 14.19 18.87 18.63
N LEU A 320 15.13 18.01 19.04
CA LEU A 320 15.46 17.81 20.46
C LEU A 320 15.92 19.11 21.14
N ILE A 321 16.51 20.04 20.39
CA ILE A 321 16.96 21.35 20.86
C ILE A 321 15.96 22.42 20.47
N GLY A 322 15.60 22.50 19.19
CA GLY A 322 14.75 23.56 18.62
C GLY A 322 13.30 23.56 19.10
N ARG A 323 12.84 22.51 19.80
CA ARG A 323 11.48 22.45 20.38
C ARG A 323 11.47 22.47 21.90
N GLN A 324 12.61 22.77 22.54
CA GLN A 324 12.67 22.98 23.98
C GLN A 324 11.98 24.29 24.37
N PRO A 325 11.37 24.38 25.56
CA PRO A 325 10.81 25.62 26.06
C PRO A 325 11.92 26.65 26.31
N LYS A 326 11.67 27.89 25.90
CA LYS A 326 12.54 29.03 26.18
C LYS A 326 12.31 29.46 27.63
N LEU A 327 13.37 29.44 28.45
CA LEU A 327 13.31 29.70 29.90
C LEU A 327 13.82 31.11 30.27
N ASP A 328 13.90 32.03 29.32
CA ASP A 328 14.18 33.43 29.59
C ASP A 328 12.96 34.14 30.17
N GLN A 329 13.20 35.13 31.03
CA GLN A 329 12.15 35.86 31.76
C GLN A 329 11.10 36.47 30.82
N ASN A 330 11.50 36.94 29.64
CA ASN A 330 10.61 37.57 28.66
C ASN A 330 9.74 36.54 27.92
N SER A 331 10.28 35.37 27.53
CA SER A 331 9.52 34.34 26.82
C SER A 331 8.57 33.55 27.72
N MET A 332 8.90 33.41 29.03
CA MET A 332 8.01 32.77 30.00
C MET A 332 6.70 33.55 30.26
N GLU A 333 6.67 34.86 29.98
CA GLU A 333 5.49 35.71 30.11
C GLU A 333 4.57 35.65 28.87
N THR A 334 5.11 35.28 27.71
CA THR A 334 4.41 35.31 26.41
C THR A 334 4.02 33.93 25.87
N GLU A 335 4.77 32.88 26.19
CA GLU A 335 4.52 31.53 25.69
C GLU A 335 3.97 30.60 26.78
N ILE A 336 2.92 29.83 26.45
CA ILE A 336 2.48 28.73 27.30
C ILE A 336 3.59 27.67 27.25
N ALA A 337 4.39 27.57 28.31
CA ALA A 337 5.39 26.52 28.47
C ALA A 337 4.69 25.15 28.65
N ILE A 338 4.27 24.54 27.55
CA ILE A 338 3.77 23.17 27.51
C ILE A 338 4.99 22.25 27.65
N LEU A 339 5.13 21.58 28.79
CA LEU A 339 6.24 20.66 29.07
C LEU A 339 6.25 19.40 28.18
N PHE A 340 5.14 19.12 27.51
CA PHE A 340 4.98 17.97 26.64
C PHE A 340 4.86 18.41 25.17
N PRO A 341 5.74 17.93 24.26
CA PRO A 341 5.82 18.45 22.90
C PRO A 341 4.79 17.79 21.96
N ILE A 342 3.50 18.04 22.19
CA ILE A 342 2.35 17.40 21.48
C ILE A 342 2.52 17.42 19.95
N PHE A 343 2.81 18.60 19.38
CA PHE A 343 2.93 18.73 17.92
C PHE A 343 4.18 18.05 17.37
N THR A 344 5.27 17.99 18.14
CA THR A 344 6.48 17.25 17.75
C THR A 344 6.20 15.75 17.78
N THR A 345 5.39 15.26 18.74
CA THR A 345 4.91 13.87 18.76
C THR A 345 4.13 13.52 17.50
N PHE A 346 3.18 14.37 17.08
CA PHE A 346 2.46 14.16 15.82
C PHE A 346 3.40 14.19 14.61
N GLN A 347 4.35 15.12 14.57
CA GLN A 347 5.36 15.16 13.50
C GLN A 347 6.21 13.89 13.45
N MET A 348 6.57 13.30 14.59
CA MET A 348 7.24 12.00 14.66
C MET A 348 6.37 10.88 14.12
N LEU A 349 5.11 10.79 14.55
CA LEU A 349 4.18 9.79 14.06
C LEU A 349 4.02 9.87 12.53
N PHE A 350 3.96 11.07 11.97
CA PHE A 350 3.84 11.25 10.52
C PHE A 350 5.16 11.01 9.78
N TYR A 351 6.23 11.77 10.03
CA TYR A 351 7.45 11.65 9.24
C TYR A 351 8.26 10.40 9.54
N LEU A 352 8.41 10.04 10.81
CA LEU A 352 9.12 8.81 11.17
C LEU A 352 8.26 7.59 10.81
N GLY A 353 6.95 7.66 11.04
CA GLY A 353 6.02 6.63 10.57
C GLY A 353 6.12 6.40 9.07
N TRP A 354 6.16 7.47 8.28
CA TRP A 354 6.27 7.37 6.84
C TRP A 354 7.61 6.76 6.38
N LEU A 355 8.71 7.10 7.06
CA LEU A 355 10.00 6.42 6.86
C LEU A 355 9.88 4.92 7.19
N LYS A 356 9.23 4.55 8.31
CA LYS A 356 9.02 3.15 8.70
C LYS A 356 8.19 2.38 7.67
N VAL A 357 7.15 2.99 7.09
CA VAL A 357 6.39 2.39 5.98
C VAL A 357 7.33 2.02 4.83
N GLY A 358 8.20 2.94 4.42
CA GLY A 358 9.22 2.64 3.41
C GLY A 358 10.15 1.50 3.82
N GLN A 359 10.61 1.47 5.07
CA GLN A 359 11.53 0.43 5.56
C GLN A 359 10.90 -0.97 5.58
N VAL A 360 9.67 -1.10 6.07
CA VAL A 360 8.94 -2.37 6.12
C VAL A 360 8.69 -2.90 4.70
N LEU A 361 8.23 -2.04 3.78
CA LEU A 361 7.90 -2.45 2.42
C LEU A 361 9.15 -2.68 1.53
N MET A 362 10.34 -2.28 1.97
CA MET A 362 11.57 -2.41 1.20
C MET A 362 11.98 -3.87 0.97
N ASN A 363 11.65 -4.77 1.89
CA ASN A 363 11.94 -6.20 1.78
C ASN A 363 10.70 -7.04 2.13
N PRO A 364 9.75 -7.23 1.19
CA PRO A 364 8.48 -7.89 1.48
C PRO A 364 8.56 -9.42 1.65
N PHE A 365 9.76 -10.00 1.59
CA PHE A 365 10.00 -11.45 1.71
C PHE A 365 10.68 -11.83 3.04
N GLY A 366 10.70 -10.89 3.99
CA GLY A 366 11.30 -11.04 5.31
C GLY A 366 10.42 -11.78 6.32
N GLU A 367 10.37 -11.25 7.54
CA GLU A 367 9.59 -11.80 8.64
C GLU A 367 8.63 -10.80 9.30
N ASP A 368 8.44 -9.63 8.72
CA ASP A 368 7.53 -8.60 9.24
C ASP A 368 6.06 -9.02 9.13
N ASP A 369 5.19 -8.37 9.91
CA ASP A 369 3.77 -8.76 10.00
C ASP A 369 3.03 -8.67 8.65
N ASP A 370 3.47 -7.79 7.75
CA ASP A 370 2.86 -7.50 6.45
C ASP A 370 3.63 -8.06 5.25
N ASP A 371 4.66 -8.87 5.50
CA ASP A 371 5.41 -9.55 4.44
C ASP A 371 4.55 -10.59 3.73
N PHE A 372 4.92 -10.92 2.49
CA PHE A 372 4.20 -11.87 1.66
C PHE A 372 4.32 -13.31 2.21
N GLU A 373 3.19 -14.00 2.31
CA GLU A 373 3.12 -15.37 2.83
C GLU A 373 3.48 -16.43 1.76
N LEU A 374 4.72 -16.43 1.28
CA LEU A 374 5.15 -17.39 0.25
C LEU A 374 5.00 -18.86 0.66
N ASN A 375 5.10 -19.18 1.96
CA ASN A 375 4.85 -20.54 2.43
C ASN A 375 3.39 -20.97 2.26
N TYR A 376 2.43 -20.07 2.51
CA TYR A 376 1.02 -20.31 2.23
C TYR A 376 0.78 -20.45 0.73
N VAL A 377 1.34 -19.53 -0.07
CA VAL A 377 1.22 -19.57 -1.53
C VAL A 377 1.78 -20.89 -2.08
N LEU A 378 2.90 -21.38 -1.56
CA LEU A 378 3.48 -22.67 -1.93
C LEU A 378 2.54 -23.85 -1.62
N ASP A 379 1.95 -23.86 -0.43
CA ASP A 379 1.05 -24.94 -0.01
C ASP A 379 -0.23 -24.95 -0.87
N ARG A 380 -0.82 -23.77 -1.06
CA ARG A 380 -1.98 -23.56 -1.94
C ARG A 380 -1.68 -24.00 -3.37
N ASN A 381 -0.55 -23.57 -3.91
CA ASN A 381 -0.15 -23.89 -5.28
C ASN A 381 0.12 -25.38 -5.46
N THR A 382 0.77 -26.01 -4.50
CA THR A 382 1.02 -27.46 -4.53
C THR A 382 -0.30 -28.24 -4.48
N PHE A 383 -1.22 -27.83 -3.62
CA PHE A 383 -2.53 -28.46 -3.48
C PHE A 383 -3.36 -28.34 -4.77
N ILE A 384 -3.51 -27.13 -5.30
CA ILE A 384 -4.33 -26.87 -6.50
C ILE A 384 -3.69 -27.47 -7.74
N ALA A 385 -2.37 -27.36 -7.92
CA ALA A 385 -1.67 -27.98 -9.06
C ALA A 385 -1.83 -29.50 -9.06
N ARG A 386 -1.73 -30.14 -7.89
CA ARG A 386 -2.00 -31.58 -7.76
C ARG A 386 -3.43 -31.90 -8.14
N MET A 387 -4.42 -31.17 -7.59
CA MET A 387 -5.84 -31.40 -7.87
C MET A 387 -6.14 -31.25 -9.37
N MET A 388 -5.62 -30.19 -10.01
CA MET A 388 -5.69 -29.94 -11.46
C MET A 388 -5.07 -31.06 -12.29
N ALA A 389 -3.99 -31.67 -11.81
CA ALA A 389 -3.34 -32.79 -12.49
C ALA A 389 -4.10 -34.12 -12.34
N THR A 390 -4.84 -34.31 -11.24
CA THR A 390 -5.46 -35.59 -10.88
C THR A 390 -6.96 -35.59 -11.05
N GLU A 391 -7.67 -34.97 -10.12
CA GLU A 391 -9.10 -35.19 -9.90
C GLU A 391 -9.91 -34.46 -10.96
N ILE A 392 -9.66 -33.17 -11.13
CA ILE A 392 -10.49 -32.31 -11.98
C ILE A 392 -10.03 -32.28 -13.45
N ALA A 393 -8.88 -32.90 -13.76
CA ALA A 393 -8.26 -32.83 -15.09
C ALA A 393 -9.21 -33.25 -16.22
N ASP A 394 -9.96 -34.34 -15.98
CA ASP A 394 -10.85 -34.97 -16.96
C ASP A 394 -12.33 -34.97 -16.47
N GLN A 395 -12.63 -34.25 -15.38
CA GLN A 395 -14.00 -34.16 -14.87
C GLN A 395 -14.79 -33.09 -15.61
N CYS A 396 -15.89 -33.50 -16.22
CA CYS A 396 -16.86 -32.59 -16.83
C CYS A 396 -18.27 -33.08 -16.50
N PRO A 397 -19.17 -32.22 -15.96
CA PRO A 397 -20.57 -32.59 -15.83
C PRO A 397 -21.20 -32.81 -17.22
N SER A 398 -22.28 -33.59 -17.29
CA SER A 398 -23.05 -33.73 -18.53
C SER A 398 -23.60 -32.37 -18.99
N VAL A 399 -23.71 -32.18 -20.31
CA VAL A 399 -24.30 -30.97 -20.90
C VAL A 399 -25.70 -30.73 -20.31
N GLY A 400 -25.87 -29.57 -19.69
CA GLY A 400 -27.06 -29.21 -18.93
C GLY A 400 -28.11 -28.41 -19.72
N PRO A 401 -29.19 -27.98 -19.04
CA PRO A 401 -30.23 -27.13 -19.62
C PRO A 401 -29.71 -25.74 -20.02
N PRO A 402 -30.41 -25.02 -20.92
CA PRO A 402 -30.02 -23.67 -21.33
C PRO A 402 -30.12 -22.66 -20.18
N MET A 403 -29.33 -21.58 -20.27
CA MET A 403 -29.28 -20.51 -19.27
C MET A 403 -30.60 -19.70 -19.24
N GLU A 404 -31.08 -19.40 -18.04
CA GLU A 404 -32.23 -18.49 -17.85
C GLU A 404 -31.84 -17.03 -18.14
N LYS A 405 -32.73 -16.28 -18.79
CA LYS A 405 -32.46 -14.88 -19.19
C LYS A 405 -32.37 -13.92 -18.00
N PHE A 406 -33.11 -14.18 -16.92
CA PHE A 406 -33.19 -13.30 -15.75
C PHE A 406 -32.71 -14.04 -14.51
N ILE A 407 -31.64 -13.53 -13.90
CA ILE A 407 -31.08 -14.09 -12.68
C ILE A 407 -31.82 -13.48 -11.47
N PRO A 408 -32.42 -14.28 -10.58
CA PRO A 408 -33.17 -13.77 -9.44
C PRO A 408 -32.25 -13.17 -8.37
N HIS A 409 -32.75 -12.15 -7.66
CA HIS A 409 -32.06 -11.56 -6.51
C HIS A 409 -32.57 -12.16 -5.20
N THR A 410 -31.67 -12.32 -4.23
CA THR A 410 -32.06 -12.58 -2.83
C THR A 410 -32.76 -11.35 -2.24
N ARG A 411 -33.51 -11.53 -1.14
CA ARG A 411 -34.16 -10.41 -0.45
C ARG A 411 -33.18 -9.35 0.06
N ALA A 412 -31.97 -9.76 0.46
CA ALA A 412 -30.94 -8.85 0.91
C ALA A 412 -30.39 -8.01 -0.26
N SER A 413 -30.04 -8.65 -1.38
CA SER A 413 -29.53 -7.96 -2.57
C SER A 413 -30.60 -7.13 -3.27
N PHE A 414 -31.88 -7.52 -3.23
CA PHE A 414 -32.94 -6.76 -3.88
C PHE A 414 -33.18 -5.39 -3.22
N ARG A 415 -32.76 -5.20 -1.97
CA ARG A 415 -32.79 -3.89 -1.30
C ARG A 415 -31.67 -2.96 -1.76
N ILE A 416 -30.63 -3.52 -2.35
CA ILE A 416 -29.42 -2.83 -2.83
C ILE A 416 -29.41 -2.99 -4.35
N GLN A 417 -30.35 -2.35 -5.03
CA GLN A 417 -30.41 -2.45 -6.49
C GLN A 417 -29.33 -1.58 -7.12
N ASP A 418 -28.57 -2.19 -8.03
CA ASP A 418 -27.62 -1.46 -8.85
C ASP A 418 -28.35 -0.53 -9.82
N VAL A 419 -27.79 0.68 -10.00
CA VAL A 419 -28.23 1.56 -11.07
C VAL A 419 -27.65 1.03 -12.37
N ILE A 420 -28.51 0.60 -13.29
CA ILE A 420 -28.08 0.17 -14.63
C ILE A 420 -27.37 1.36 -15.28
N PRO A 421 -26.08 1.22 -15.67
CA PRO A 421 -25.36 2.29 -16.35
C PRO A 421 -26.06 2.60 -17.67
N LYS A 422 -26.65 3.80 -17.77
CA LYS A 422 -27.24 4.28 -19.02
C LYS A 422 -26.21 5.13 -19.76
N PRO A 423 -26.15 5.06 -21.11
CA PRO A 423 -25.39 6.03 -21.88
C PRO A 423 -25.82 7.45 -21.51
N HIS A 424 -24.87 8.35 -21.30
CA HIS A 424 -25.16 9.74 -20.89
C HIS A 424 -26.01 10.53 -21.91
N LEU A 425 -26.10 10.05 -23.15
CA LEU A 425 -26.92 10.63 -24.23
C LEU A 425 -28.27 9.93 -24.43
N ASP A 426 -28.56 8.85 -23.70
CA ASP A 426 -29.85 8.15 -23.76
C ASP A 426 -31.07 9.06 -23.43
N PRO A 427 -30.94 10.10 -22.58
CA PRO A 427 -31.98 11.11 -22.40
C PRO A 427 -32.16 12.05 -23.61
N ASN A 428 -31.11 12.24 -24.42
CA ASN A 428 -31.11 13.14 -25.59
C ASN A 428 -31.71 12.41 -26.81
N LYS A 429 -33.00 12.08 -26.72
CA LYS A 429 -33.74 11.57 -27.87
C LYS A 429 -33.98 12.71 -28.85
N LEU A 430 -33.28 12.66 -29.99
CA LEU A 430 -33.59 13.49 -31.15
C LEU A 430 -35.07 13.30 -31.53
N THR A 431 -35.72 14.40 -31.88
CA THR A 431 -37.08 14.40 -32.42
C THR A 431 -37.13 13.66 -33.76
N GLU A 432 -38.32 13.19 -34.18
CA GLU A 432 -38.46 12.51 -35.48
C GLU A 432 -38.10 13.41 -36.66
N GLU A 433 -38.15 14.74 -36.51
CA GLU A 433 -37.69 15.69 -37.52
C GLU A 433 -36.17 15.78 -37.59
N GLU A 434 -35.49 15.81 -36.44
CA GLU A 434 -34.02 15.80 -36.37
C GLU A 434 -33.42 14.46 -36.85
N LYS A 435 -34.21 13.38 -36.81
CA LYS A 435 -33.84 12.07 -37.36
C LYS A 435 -34.01 11.95 -38.87
N LYS A 436 -34.69 12.90 -39.53
CA LYS A 436 -34.89 12.83 -40.98
C LYS A 436 -33.55 12.97 -41.68
N LEU A 437 -33.27 12.02 -42.57
CA LEU A 437 -32.11 12.09 -43.45
C LEU A 437 -32.35 13.18 -44.49
N ILE A 438 -31.43 14.14 -44.57
CA ILE A 438 -31.41 15.10 -45.66
C ILE A 438 -30.72 14.41 -46.84
N LEU A 439 -31.46 14.16 -47.91
CA LEU A 439 -30.89 13.50 -49.09
C LEU A 439 -29.99 14.47 -49.86
N PRO A 440 -28.95 13.99 -50.58
CA PRO A 440 -28.06 14.86 -51.36
C PRO A 440 -28.78 15.74 -52.38
N GLU A 441 -29.93 15.30 -52.88
CA GLU A 441 -30.81 16.05 -53.78
C GLU A 441 -31.44 17.26 -53.07
N ASP A 442 -31.92 17.06 -51.83
CA ASP A 442 -32.50 18.12 -51.00
C ASP A 442 -31.44 19.16 -50.62
N ILE A 443 -30.20 18.73 -50.37
CA ILE A 443 -29.06 19.64 -50.11
C ILE A 443 -28.81 20.52 -51.33
N LYS A 444 -28.75 19.93 -52.53
CA LYS A 444 -28.55 20.69 -53.78
C LYS A 444 -29.71 21.63 -54.07
N GLU A 445 -30.94 21.26 -53.74
CA GLU A 445 -32.11 22.11 -53.90
C GLU A 445 -32.11 23.27 -52.89
N ILE A 446 -31.76 23.02 -51.63
CA ILE A 446 -31.57 24.06 -50.61
C ILE A 446 -30.43 25.02 -51.00
N GLU A 447 -29.31 24.52 -51.51
CA GLU A 447 -28.20 25.34 -52.01
C GLU A 447 -28.63 26.24 -53.18
N ARG A 448 -29.34 25.70 -54.18
CA ARG A 448 -29.90 26.49 -55.29
C ARG A 448 -30.90 27.55 -54.80
N LEU A 449 -31.76 27.22 -53.83
CA LEU A 449 -32.72 28.15 -53.25
C LEU A 449 -32.01 29.26 -52.44
N LEU A 450 -30.94 28.96 -51.74
CA LEU A 450 -30.09 29.93 -51.04
C LEU A 450 -29.37 30.86 -52.02
N GLU A 451 -28.86 30.35 -53.15
CA GLU A 451 -28.30 31.15 -54.23
C GLU A 451 -29.35 32.09 -54.85
N HIS A 452 -30.56 31.58 -55.08
CA HIS A 452 -31.67 32.38 -55.60
C HIS A 452 -32.12 33.48 -54.61
N LYS A 453 -32.12 33.19 -53.29
CA LYS A 453 -32.39 34.18 -52.24
C LYS A 453 -31.31 35.27 -52.16
N LYS A 454 -30.02 34.90 -52.29
CA LYS A 454 -28.91 35.88 -52.41
C LYS A 454 -29.08 36.79 -53.63
N GLY A 455 -29.51 36.23 -54.77
CA GLY A 455 -29.84 37.01 -55.97
C GLY A 455 -31.05 37.95 -55.79
N HIS A 456 -32.06 37.55 -55.03
CA HIS A 456 -33.22 38.39 -54.70
C HIS A 456 -32.89 39.52 -53.72
N ILE A 457 -32.03 39.26 -52.72
CA ILE A 457 -31.55 40.28 -51.76
C ILE A 457 -30.67 41.33 -52.47
N GLN A 458 -29.84 40.92 -53.44
CA GLN A 458 -29.09 41.87 -54.28
C GLN A 458 -30.00 42.74 -55.16
N ARG A 459 -31.08 42.18 -55.73
CA ARG A 459 -32.05 42.94 -56.53
C ARG A 459 -32.89 43.91 -55.67
N PHE A 460 -33.28 43.52 -54.46
CA PHE A 460 -33.98 44.41 -53.53
C PHE A 460 -33.07 45.51 -52.95
N GLY A 461 -31.79 45.21 -52.68
CA GLY A 461 -30.81 46.21 -52.25
C GLY A 461 -30.55 47.30 -53.30
N GLY A 462 -30.58 46.96 -54.60
CA GLY A 462 -30.51 47.93 -55.69
C GLY A 462 -31.75 48.84 -55.80
N LEU A 463 -32.95 48.26 -55.60
CA LEU A 463 -34.21 49.01 -55.63
C LEU A 463 -34.35 49.96 -54.43
N ILE A 464 -33.91 49.54 -53.25
CA ILE A 464 -33.92 50.36 -52.03
C ILE A 464 -32.91 51.52 -52.13
N ARG A 465 -31.73 51.31 -52.75
CA ARG A 465 -30.79 52.41 -53.03
C ARG A 465 -31.39 53.48 -53.96
N ALA A 466 -32.07 53.05 -55.02
CA ALA A 466 -32.75 53.95 -55.95
C ALA A 466 -33.93 54.71 -55.30
N LEU A 467 -34.63 54.09 -54.35
CA LEU A 467 -35.71 54.73 -53.59
C LEU A 467 -35.21 55.67 -52.48
N HIS A 468 -34.04 55.42 -51.90
CA HIS A 468 -33.45 56.26 -50.85
C HIS A 468 -32.81 57.55 -51.39
N GLU A 469 -32.31 57.54 -52.64
CA GLU A 469 -31.88 58.76 -53.34
C GLU A 469 -33.07 59.67 -53.72
N ALA A 470 -34.27 59.11 -53.90
CA ALA A 470 -35.49 59.86 -54.23
C ALA A 470 -36.25 60.41 -53.00
N LYS A 471 -35.89 60.02 -51.77
CA LYS A 471 -36.58 60.41 -50.52
C LYS A 471 -35.77 61.29 -49.56
N GLY A 472 -34.65 61.87 -50.02
CA GLY A 472 -33.85 62.88 -49.29
C GLY A 472 -34.54 64.24 -49.09
N SER A 473 -35.88 64.32 -49.20
CA SER A 473 -36.66 65.52 -48.92
C SER A 473 -37.77 65.16 -47.93
N VAL A 474 -37.77 65.85 -46.79
CA VAL A 474 -38.79 65.90 -45.72
C VAL A 474 -38.51 65.00 -44.50
N LYS A 475 -37.80 65.63 -43.54
CA LYS A 475 -37.98 65.70 -42.07
C LYS A 475 -38.54 64.47 -41.34
N GLU A 476 -37.79 63.84 -40.45
CA GLU A 476 -37.42 64.24 -39.07
C GLU A 476 -38.56 64.14 -38.04
N ASN A 477 -38.26 63.32 -37.02
CA ASN A 477 -38.83 63.26 -35.66
C ASN A 477 -40.24 62.65 -35.54
N GLY A 478 -40.52 61.72 -34.63
CA GLY A 478 -39.76 61.19 -33.51
C GLY A 478 -40.65 60.20 -32.74
N ASP A 479 -39.97 59.33 -32.00
CA ASP A 479 -40.39 58.69 -30.73
C ASP A 479 -41.39 57.52 -30.83
N ILE A 480 -40.99 56.27 -30.55
CA ILE A 480 -40.51 55.66 -29.28
C ILE A 480 -41.59 55.68 -28.19
N GLU A 481 -42.18 54.51 -27.94
CA GLU A 481 -42.39 53.85 -26.64
C GLU A 481 -43.04 52.48 -26.93
N GLU A 482 -42.32 51.38 -26.76
CA GLU A 482 -42.29 50.56 -25.53
C GLU A 482 -43.66 50.00 -25.13
N GLN A 483 -43.92 48.77 -25.59
CA GLN A 483 -44.31 47.63 -24.75
C GLN A 483 -43.95 46.31 -25.43
#